data_AF-A0A1G7G6N1-F1
#
_entry.id   AF-A0A1G7G6N1-F1
#
_cell.length_a   1.000
_cell.length_b   1.000
_cell.length_c   1.000
_cell.angle_alpha   90.00
_cell.angle_beta   90.00
_cell.angle_gamma   90.00
#
_symmetry.space_group_name_H-M   'P 1'
#
loop_
_entity.id
_entity.type
_entity.pdbx_description
1 polymer ?
#
loop_
_entity_poly.entity_id
_entity_poly.type
_entity_poly.pdbx_seq_one_letter_code
_entity_poly.pdbx_strand_id
1 'polypeptide(L)'
;MHFLIRLFPPRVLVLLSTLLLLILDVFSFYGLYTNKFYFLKFDNYIFPILSVVHFTYLYLILVKLITKKAADPQLRNVEYVLYFIYSIYVFKFFESIYRLSTINNFEEIKLHENFLPIGLLIMTLNFALLTLTLLIFQYRKVIIGSFKFEELDGNKH
;
A
#
# COMPACT_ATOMS: atom_id res chain seq x y z
N MET A 1 18.99 9.72 -8.38
CA MET A 1 17.57 10.11 -8.26
C MET A 1 16.96 10.63 -9.56
N HIS A 2 17.67 11.45 -10.35
CA HIS A 2 17.19 11.90 -11.67
C HIS A 2 16.76 10.76 -12.61
N PHE A 3 17.46 9.63 -12.60
CA PHE A 3 17.12 8.47 -13.43
C PHE A 3 15.78 7.82 -13.03
N LEU A 4 15.52 7.67 -11.72
CA LEU A 4 14.25 7.13 -11.21
C LEU A 4 13.08 8.04 -11.61
N ILE A 5 13.22 9.35 -11.42
CA ILE A 5 12.17 10.36 -11.74
C ILE A 5 11.84 10.35 -13.23
N ARG A 6 12.82 10.01 -14.08
CA ARG A 6 12.65 9.88 -15.52
C ARG A 6 11.98 8.56 -15.92
N LEU A 7 12.29 7.47 -15.21
CA LEU A 7 11.74 6.14 -15.50
C LEU A 7 10.29 5.99 -15.04
N PHE A 8 9.93 6.60 -13.90
CA PHE A 8 8.59 6.53 -13.33
C PHE A 8 8.09 7.93 -12.93
N PRO A 9 7.25 8.57 -13.77
CA PRO A 9 6.65 9.85 -13.42
C PRO A 9 5.82 9.70 -12.13
N PRO A 10 5.84 10.70 -11.23
CA PRO A 10 5.16 10.60 -9.93
C PRO A 10 3.64 10.40 -10.06
N ARG A 11 3.03 10.94 -11.14
CA ARG A 11 1.61 10.70 -11.46
C ARG A 11 1.33 9.23 -11.80
N VAL A 12 2.25 8.57 -12.50
CA VAL A 12 2.14 7.16 -12.86
C VAL A 12 2.29 6.29 -11.62
N LEU A 13 3.20 6.63 -10.70
CA LEU A 13 3.34 5.91 -9.43
C LEU A 13 2.07 5.99 -8.58
N VAL A 14 1.46 7.17 -8.47
CA VAL A 14 0.18 7.36 -7.78
C VAL A 14 -0.91 6.49 -8.44
N LEU A 15 -1.01 6.50 -9.76
CA LEU A 15 -1.99 5.68 -10.49
C LEU A 15 -1.76 4.18 -10.27
N LEU A 16 -0.52 3.70 -10.42
CA LEU A 16 -0.16 2.30 -10.21
C LEU A 16 -0.46 1.86 -8.77
N SER A 17 -0.11 2.68 -7.78
CA SER A 17 -0.42 2.37 -6.38
C SER A 17 -1.93 2.35 -6.12
N THR A 18 -2.70 3.23 -6.77
CA THR A 18 -4.16 3.25 -6.66
C THR A 18 -4.77 1.98 -7.22
N LEU A 19 -4.38 1.59 -8.45
CA LEU A 19 -4.86 0.35 -9.07
C LEU A 19 -4.48 -0.88 -8.25
N LEU A 20 -3.26 -0.90 -7.70
CA LEU A 20 -2.78 -1.99 -6.89
C LEU A 20 -3.57 -2.15 -5.59
N LEU A 21 -3.90 -1.04 -4.91
CA LEU A 21 -4.75 -1.06 -3.72
C LEU A 21 -6.14 -1.61 -4.04
N LEU A 22 -6.77 -1.16 -5.14
CA LEU A 22 -8.09 -1.68 -5.56
C LEU A 22 -8.06 -3.19 -5.82
N ILE A 23 -7.01 -3.69 -6.47
CA ILE A 23 -6.84 -5.13 -6.73
C ILE A 23 -6.66 -5.88 -5.41
N LEU A 24 -5.82 -5.38 -4.49
CA LEU A 24 -5.58 -6.01 -3.20
C LEU A 24 -6.80 -5.94 -2.27
N ASP A 25 -7.63 -4.89 -2.37
CA ASP A 25 -8.92 -4.79 -1.68
C ASP A 25 -9.86 -5.91 -2.12
N VAL A 26 -9.89 -6.26 -3.41
CA VAL A 26 -10.68 -7.42 -3.89
C VAL A 26 -10.08 -8.73 -3.37
N PHE A 27 -8.77 -8.89 -3.44
CA PHE A 27 -8.09 -10.10 -2.96
C PHE A 27 -8.12 -10.24 -1.43
N SER A 28 -8.41 -9.19 -0.66
CA SER A 28 -8.56 -9.32 0.80
C SER A 28 -9.72 -10.24 1.19
N PHE A 29 -10.71 -10.37 0.31
CA PHE A 29 -11.85 -11.27 0.49
C PHE A 29 -11.62 -12.68 -0.06
N TYR A 30 -10.52 -12.91 -0.79
CA TYR A 30 -10.27 -14.18 -1.46
C TYR A 30 -9.59 -15.20 -0.53
N GLY A 31 -10.24 -16.34 -0.32
CA GLY A 31 -9.71 -17.46 0.43
C GLY A 31 -8.86 -18.38 -0.43
N LEU A 32 -7.53 -18.26 -0.30
CA LEU A 32 -6.56 -18.99 -1.13
C LEU A 32 -6.72 -20.52 -1.09
N TYR A 33 -6.96 -21.10 0.09
CA TYR A 33 -7.08 -22.55 0.27
C TYR A 33 -8.40 -23.13 -0.26
N THR A 34 -9.47 -22.33 -0.30
CA THR A 34 -10.82 -22.81 -0.63
C THR A 34 -11.30 -22.34 -2.00
N ASN A 35 -10.56 -21.45 -2.67
CA ASN A 35 -10.94 -20.80 -3.93
C ASN A 35 -12.34 -20.14 -3.86
N LYS A 36 -12.63 -19.43 -2.76
CA LYS A 36 -13.92 -18.77 -2.50
C LYS A 36 -13.74 -17.37 -1.94
N PHE A 37 -14.69 -16.49 -2.21
CA PHE A 37 -14.76 -15.16 -1.60
C PHE A 37 -15.56 -15.16 -0.31
N TYR A 38 -15.05 -14.47 0.71
CA TYR A 38 -15.64 -14.40 2.06
C TYR A 38 -15.98 -12.95 2.42
N PHE A 39 -17.09 -12.43 1.89
CA PHE A 39 -17.53 -11.05 2.14
C PHE A 39 -18.04 -10.81 3.56
N LEU A 40 -18.51 -11.83 4.27
CA LEU A 40 -19.06 -11.68 5.63
C LEU A 40 -18.01 -11.84 6.74
N LYS A 41 -16.74 -12.12 6.38
CA LYS A 41 -15.67 -12.31 7.36
C LYS A 41 -15.05 -10.95 7.70
N PHE A 42 -15.27 -10.49 8.93
CA PHE A 42 -14.80 -9.17 9.40
C PHE A 42 -13.29 -8.97 9.22
N ASP A 43 -12.47 -10.00 9.44
CA ASP A 43 -11.00 -9.93 9.26
C ASP A 43 -10.59 -9.48 7.85
N ASN A 44 -11.40 -9.76 6.84
CA ASN A 44 -11.10 -9.41 5.44
C ASN A 44 -11.24 -7.91 5.16
N TYR A 45 -11.93 -7.17 6.03
CA TYR A 45 -12.10 -5.72 5.93
C TYR A 45 -10.92 -4.94 6.52
N ILE A 46 -10.00 -5.58 7.24
CA ILE A 46 -8.83 -4.91 7.81
C ILE A 46 -8.04 -4.20 6.71
N PHE A 47 -7.74 -4.89 5.60
CA PHE A 47 -6.98 -4.28 4.51
C PHE A 47 -7.74 -3.13 3.81
N PRO A 48 -9.00 -3.30 3.37
CA PRO A 48 -9.82 -2.20 2.81
C PRO A 48 -9.96 -0.97 3.73
N ILE A 49 -10.07 -1.16 5.04
CA ILE A 49 -10.17 -0.02 5.97
C ILE A 49 -8.84 0.75 6.00
N LEU A 50 -7.71 0.05 6.04
CA LEU A 50 -6.39 0.67 6.01
C LEU A 50 -6.07 1.31 4.65
N SER A 51 -6.58 0.74 3.56
CA SER A 51 -6.38 1.26 2.20
C SER A 51 -7.03 2.63 2.02
N VAL A 52 -8.12 2.96 2.73
CA VAL A 52 -8.72 4.32 2.75
C VAL A 52 -7.73 5.39 3.17
N VAL A 53 -6.91 5.13 4.20
CA VAL A 53 -5.87 6.07 4.63
C VAL A 53 -4.80 6.21 3.54
N HIS A 54 -4.44 5.10 2.89
CA HIS A 54 -3.49 5.11 1.79
C HIS A 54 -4.04 5.88 0.57
N PHE A 55 -5.30 5.69 0.18
CA PHE A 55 -5.95 6.49 -0.87
C PHE A 55 -5.96 7.98 -0.52
N THR A 56 -6.22 8.33 0.75
CA THR A 56 -6.16 9.71 1.23
C THR A 56 -4.76 10.29 1.04
N TYR A 57 -3.71 9.55 1.38
CA TYR A 57 -2.33 9.96 1.14
C TYR A 57 -2.06 10.18 -0.35
N LEU A 58 -2.41 9.21 -1.21
CA LEU A 58 -2.21 9.31 -2.65
C LEU A 58 -2.93 10.52 -3.26
N TYR A 59 -4.15 10.78 -2.81
CA TYR A 59 -4.91 11.96 -3.20
C TYR A 59 -4.20 13.26 -2.82
N LEU A 60 -3.74 13.38 -1.56
CA LEU A 60 -3.02 14.57 -1.10
C LEU A 60 -1.73 14.79 -1.92
N ILE A 61 -0.98 13.73 -2.20
CA ILE A 61 0.19 13.80 -3.09
C ILE A 61 -0.20 14.32 -4.47
N LEU A 62 -1.26 13.77 -5.07
CA LEU A 62 -1.71 14.20 -6.40
C LEU A 62 -2.09 15.69 -6.43
N VAL A 63 -2.83 16.16 -5.42
CA VAL A 63 -3.19 17.58 -5.28
C VAL A 63 -1.95 18.45 -5.19
N LYS A 64 -0.94 18.04 -4.41
CA LYS A 64 0.32 18.78 -4.27
C LYS A 64 1.12 18.80 -5.57
N LEU A 65 1.14 17.71 -6.32
CA LEU A 65 1.79 17.64 -7.64
C LEU A 65 1.11 18.57 -8.67
N ILE A 66 -0.21 18.73 -8.60
CA ILE A 66 -0.95 19.61 -9.51
C ILE A 66 -0.79 21.08 -9.12
N THR A 67 -0.97 21.38 -7.83
CA THR A 67 -0.98 22.76 -7.31
C THR A 67 0.41 23.33 -7.08
N LYS A 68 1.46 22.50 -7.12
CA LYS A 68 2.86 22.86 -6.81
C LYS A 68 3.03 23.54 -5.44
N LYS A 69 2.11 23.28 -4.50
CA LYS A 69 2.18 23.78 -3.13
C LYS A 69 3.13 22.94 -2.29
N ALA A 70 3.76 23.57 -1.31
CA ALA A 70 4.61 22.90 -0.34
C ALA A 70 3.82 21.91 0.55
N ALA A 71 4.56 21.05 1.24
CA ALA A 71 4.00 20.14 2.24
C ALA A 71 3.24 20.93 3.32
N ASP A 72 2.09 20.40 3.75
CA ASP A 72 1.29 20.97 4.84
C ASP A 72 1.19 19.97 6.01
N PRO A 73 0.71 20.43 7.19
CA PRO A 73 0.54 19.55 8.35
C PRO A 73 -0.42 18.38 8.12
N GLN A 74 -1.41 18.53 7.24
CA GLN A 74 -2.38 17.47 6.93
C GLN A 74 -1.71 16.29 6.23
N LEU A 75 -0.93 16.56 5.17
CA LEU A 75 -0.13 15.55 4.47
C LEU A 75 0.84 14.85 5.41
N ARG A 76 1.48 15.61 6.32
CA ARG A 76 2.39 15.04 7.33
C ARG A 76 1.69 14.02 8.22
N ASN A 77 0.54 14.39 8.78
CA ASN A 77 -0.18 13.53 9.71
C ASN A 77 -0.64 12.24 9.02
N VAL A 78 -1.19 12.35 7.81
CA VAL A 78 -1.61 11.18 7.01
C VAL A 78 -0.41 10.30 6.67
N GLU A 79 0.74 10.88 6.33
CA GLU A 79 1.95 10.12 6.04
C GLU A 79 2.47 9.35 7.25
N TYR A 80 2.44 9.94 8.45
CA TYR A 80 2.84 9.25 9.68
C TYR A 80 1.91 8.10 10.04
N VAL A 81 0.60 8.27 9.83
CA VAL A 81 -0.33 7.13 9.96
C VAL A 81 0.02 6.07 8.91
N LEU A 82 0.34 6.47 7.69
CA LEU A 82 0.73 5.54 6.63
C LEU A 82 2.04 4.80 6.92
N TYR A 83 2.98 5.37 7.69
CA TYR A 83 4.17 4.65 8.16
C TYR A 83 3.82 3.48 9.08
N PHE A 84 2.83 3.67 9.96
CA PHE A 84 2.33 2.56 10.79
C PHE A 84 1.64 1.49 9.93
N ILE A 85 0.78 1.92 9.00
CA ILE A 85 0.09 1.01 8.07
C ILE A 85 1.09 0.26 7.18
N TYR A 86 2.19 0.89 6.79
CA TYR A 86 3.24 0.25 6.01
C TYR A 86 3.83 -0.97 6.73
N SER A 87 4.00 -0.90 8.06
CA SER A 87 4.41 -2.07 8.85
C SER A 87 3.40 -3.22 8.77
N ILE A 88 2.10 -2.91 8.70
CA ILE A 88 1.04 -3.91 8.50
C ILE A 88 1.14 -4.52 7.10
N TYR A 89 1.45 -3.73 6.07
CA TYR A 89 1.69 -4.27 4.72
C TYR A 89 2.92 -5.19 4.69
N VAL A 90 3.99 -4.87 5.43
CA VAL A 90 5.15 -5.75 5.55
C VAL A 90 4.74 -7.08 6.18
N PHE A 91 3.96 -7.03 7.26
CA PHE A 91 3.40 -8.24 7.88
C PHE A 91 2.55 -9.05 6.87
N LYS A 92 1.67 -8.40 6.10
CA LYS A 92 0.84 -9.05 5.08
C LYS A 92 1.65 -9.74 3.99
N PHE A 93 2.77 -9.14 3.58
CA PHE A 93 3.69 -9.76 2.62
C PHE A 93 4.30 -11.05 3.17
N PHE A 94 4.82 -11.03 4.41
CA PHE A 94 5.34 -12.24 5.06
C PHE A 94 4.25 -13.29 5.33
N GLU A 95 3.04 -12.86 5.67
CA GLU A 95 1.87 -13.74 5.78
C GLU A 95 1.61 -14.47 4.45
N SER A 96 1.73 -13.77 3.31
CA SER A 96 1.59 -14.38 1.98
C SER A 96 2.68 -15.40 1.68
N ILE A 97 3.93 -15.12 2.06
CA ILE A 97 5.04 -16.08 1.91
C ILE A 97 4.76 -17.32 2.76
N TYR A 98 4.40 -17.12 4.03
CA TYR A 98 4.09 -18.20 4.96
C TYR A 98 2.98 -19.12 4.43
N ARG A 99 1.88 -18.53 3.92
CA ARG A 99 0.79 -19.30 3.31
C ARG A 99 1.26 -20.17 2.15
N LEU A 100 2.13 -19.65 1.28
CA LEU A 100 2.72 -20.41 0.16
C LEU A 100 3.66 -21.52 0.65
N SER A 101 4.45 -21.28 1.70
CA SER A 101 5.35 -22.28 2.28
C SER A 101 4.62 -23.46 2.92
N THR A 102 3.36 -23.29 3.35
CA THR A 102 2.56 -24.37 3.93
C THR A 102 1.99 -25.37 2.91
N ILE A 103 2.33 -25.26 1.63
CA ILE A 103 1.79 -26.14 0.57
C ILE A 103 2.02 -27.63 0.84
N ASN A 104 3.18 -27.99 1.42
CA ASN A 104 3.54 -29.38 1.73
C ASN A 104 2.85 -29.92 2.99
N ASN A 105 2.21 -29.08 3.79
CA ASN A 105 1.54 -29.52 5.02
C ASN A 105 0.14 -30.12 4.76
N PHE A 106 -0.32 -30.06 3.51
CA PHE A 106 -1.66 -30.47 3.10
C PHE A 106 -1.62 -31.69 2.15
N GLU A 107 -0.60 -32.55 2.23
CA GLU A 107 -0.47 -33.74 1.36
C GLU A 107 -1.74 -34.62 1.31
N GLU A 108 -2.56 -34.62 2.37
CA GLU A 108 -3.84 -35.34 2.43
C GLU A 108 -5.05 -34.55 1.89
N ILE A 109 -4.96 -33.22 1.78
CA ILE A 109 -6.02 -32.34 1.26
C ILE A 109 -5.63 -31.91 -0.15
N LYS A 110 -6.36 -32.39 -1.17
CA LYS A 110 -6.19 -31.92 -2.56
C LYS A 110 -6.42 -30.41 -2.63
N LEU A 111 -5.33 -29.64 -2.63
CA LEU A 111 -5.37 -28.20 -2.89
C LEU A 111 -5.88 -27.95 -4.30
N HIS A 112 -6.61 -26.86 -4.46
CA HIS A 112 -7.13 -26.46 -5.76
C HIS A 112 -5.99 -26.05 -6.71
N GLU A 113 -6.13 -26.33 -8.01
CA GLU A 113 -5.10 -26.05 -9.02
C GLU A 113 -4.68 -24.56 -9.06
N ASN A 114 -5.61 -23.66 -8.69
CA ASN A 114 -5.36 -22.23 -8.66
C ASN A 114 -4.58 -21.73 -7.42
N PHE A 115 -4.31 -22.60 -6.44
CA PHE A 115 -3.64 -22.21 -5.18
C PHE A 115 -2.28 -21.54 -5.44
N LEU A 116 -1.40 -22.21 -6.19
CA LEU A 116 -0.06 -21.73 -6.46
C LEU A 116 -0.03 -20.48 -7.35
N PRO A 117 -0.71 -20.42 -8.53
CA PRO A 117 -0.66 -19.24 -9.38
C PRO A 117 -1.28 -18.00 -8.71
N ILE A 118 -2.42 -18.14 -8.03
CA ILE A 118 -3.06 -17.00 -7.35
C ILE A 118 -2.28 -16.59 -6.10
N GLY A 119 -1.72 -17.55 -5.36
CA GLY A 119 -0.90 -17.25 -4.19
C GLY A 119 0.37 -16.47 -4.57
N LEU A 120 1.05 -16.86 -5.65
CA LEU A 120 2.20 -16.13 -6.20
C LEU A 120 1.81 -14.75 -6.72
N LEU A 121 0.66 -14.61 -7.37
CA LEU A 121 0.13 -13.32 -7.79
C LEU A 121 -0.08 -12.40 -6.58
N ILE A 122 -0.80 -12.86 -5.55
CA ILE A 122 -1.06 -12.07 -4.33
C ILE A 122 0.26 -11.69 -3.65
N MET A 123 1.23 -12.60 -3.53
CA MET A 123 2.55 -12.32 -2.97
C MET A 123 3.26 -11.21 -3.76
N THR A 124 3.23 -11.30 -5.09
CA THR A 124 3.84 -10.31 -5.99
C THR A 124 3.18 -8.95 -5.87
N LEU A 125 1.85 -8.91 -5.78
CA LEU A 125 1.09 -7.66 -5.59
C LEU A 125 1.41 -7.01 -4.23
N ASN A 126 1.54 -7.80 -3.16
CA ASN A 126 1.96 -7.29 -1.84
C ASN A 126 3.39 -6.71 -1.90
N PHE A 127 4.32 -7.39 -2.58
CA PHE A 127 5.67 -6.87 -2.77
C PHE A 127 5.70 -5.58 -3.59
N ALA A 128 4.91 -5.54 -4.67
CA ALA A 128 4.74 -4.33 -5.49
C ALA A 128 4.18 -3.18 -4.65
N LEU A 129 3.27 -3.44 -3.71
CA LEU A 129 2.70 -2.41 -2.85
C LEU A 129 3.76 -1.82 -1.93
N LEU A 130 4.58 -2.67 -1.31
CA LEU A 130 5.68 -2.22 -0.45
C LEU A 130 6.65 -1.32 -1.23
N THR A 131 7.10 -1.78 -2.39
CA THR A 131 8.08 -1.05 -3.20
C THR A 131 7.53 0.28 -3.70
N LEU A 132 6.30 0.32 -4.23
CA LEU A 132 5.65 1.55 -4.67
C LEU A 132 5.44 2.54 -3.51
N THR A 133 5.05 2.06 -2.32
CA THR A 133 4.83 2.93 -1.16
C THR A 133 6.13 3.63 -0.75
N LEU A 134 7.24 2.88 -0.67
CA LEU A 134 8.56 3.45 -0.36
C LEU A 134 9.00 4.46 -1.42
N LEU A 135 8.81 4.14 -2.70
CA LEU A 135 9.12 5.05 -3.78
C LEU A 135 8.32 6.34 -3.62
N ILE A 136 7.00 6.28 -3.41
CA ILE A 136 6.17 7.47 -3.25
C ILE A 136 6.61 8.32 -2.04
N PHE A 137 6.99 7.71 -0.92
CA PHE A 137 7.57 8.45 0.21
C PHE A 137 8.86 9.18 -0.17
N GLN A 138 9.75 8.53 -0.91
CA GLN A 138 10.98 9.14 -1.39
C GLN A 138 10.69 10.28 -2.38
N TYR A 139 9.79 10.07 -3.33
CA TYR A 139 9.38 11.09 -4.30
C TYR A 139 8.78 12.32 -3.64
N ARG A 140 7.90 12.12 -2.65
CA ARG A 140 7.30 13.22 -1.90
C ARG A 140 8.39 14.07 -1.22
N LYS A 141 9.39 13.45 -0.57
CA LYS A 141 10.52 14.20 0.05
C LYS A 141 11.24 15.09 -0.95
N VAL A 142 11.42 14.61 -2.18
CA VAL A 142 12.23 15.28 -3.21
C VAL A 142 11.47 16.38 -3.92
N ILE A 143 10.20 16.14 -4.25
CA ILE A 143 9.41 17.04 -5.09
C ILE A 143 8.65 18.07 -4.23
N ILE A 144 8.04 17.62 -3.13
CA ILE A 144 7.17 18.45 -2.29
C ILE A 144 7.97 19.08 -1.14
N GLY A 145 9.10 18.46 -0.76
CA GLY A 145 10.03 18.96 0.23
C GLY A 145 9.83 18.35 1.62
N SER A 146 10.68 18.79 2.56
CA SER A 146 10.62 18.42 3.97
C SER A 146 9.48 19.12 4.69
N PHE A 147 8.97 18.48 5.74
CA PHE A 147 7.99 19.10 6.63
C PHE A 147 8.69 20.17 7.48
N LYS A 148 8.20 21.41 7.44
CA LYS A 148 8.63 22.47 8.36
C LYS A 148 7.87 22.32 9.67
N PHE A 149 8.58 22.36 10.80
CA PHE A 149 7.98 22.19 12.12
C PHE A 149 7.75 23.54 12.82
N GLU A 150 8.40 24.62 12.37
CA GLU A 150 8.35 25.93 13.02
C GLU A 150 6.97 26.64 13.03
N GLU A 151 5.97 26.23 12.24
CA GLU A 151 4.67 26.92 12.19
C GLU A 151 3.70 26.59 13.35
N LEU A 152 4.08 25.71 14.29
CA LEU A 152 3.23 25.40 15.46
C LEU A 152 3.32 26.45 16.59
N ASP A 153 4.32 27.34 16.56
CA ASP A 153 4.52 28.40 17.57
C ASP A 153 4.02 29.80 17.13
N GLY A 154 3.31 29.89 16.00
CA GLY A 154 2.89 31.17 15.40
C GLY A 154 1.67 31.87 16.00
N ASN A 155 1.20 31.49 17.20
CA ASN A 155 0.10 32.18 17.86
C ASN A 155 0.43 32.52 19.32
N LYS A 156 1.42 33.40 19.48
CA LYS A 156 1.68 34.17 20.70
C LYS A 156 2.13 35.57 20.31
N HIS A 157 1.20 36.44 19.92
CA HIS A 157 1.30 37.89 20.07
C HIS A 157 -0.10 38.50 20.18
#